data_AF-Q5BZG6-F1
#
_entry.id   AF-Q5BZG6-F1
#
_cell.length_a   1.000
_cell.length_b   1.000
_cell.length_c   1.000
_cell.angle_alpha   90.00
_cell.angle_beta   90.00
_cell.angle_gamma   90.00
#
_symmetry.space_group_name_H-M   'P 1'
#
loop_
_entity.id
_entity.type
_entity.pdbx_description
1 polymer ?
#
loop_
_entity_poly.entity_id
_entity_poly.type
_entity_poly.pdbx_seq_one_letter_code
_entity_poly.pdbx_strand_id
1 'polypeptide(L)'
;NFNPEITELCMLACSRFGLENATDEPRVENKLTLCFNPTRTISSIASKISGLNSDNLFHQKDFDSSAVDLIQLFLNRLDSPVCFVAHNGLRFDFPLLRAQIMSVKGNDYKLNDSTNAPIICTDTLHLFREFASHLAGPNSDDSGFVSTDDQLSNPVPISHSSPIKLSTTTNKHSFHLGDIHE
;
A
#
# COMPACT_ATOMS: atom_id res chain seq x y z
N ASN A 1 -16.54 -17.61 8.25
CA ASN A 1 -15.13 -17.25 8.52
C ASN A 1 -14.47 -16.84 7.23
N PHE A 2 -14.08 -15.57 7.12
CA PHE A 2 -13.37 -15.01 5.96
C PHE A 2 -11.87 -15.07 6.23
N ASN A 3 -11.18 -16.04 5.60
CA ASN A 3 -9.75 -16.28 5.78
C ASN A 3 -9.09 -16.33 4.39
N PRO A 4 -8.88 -15.16 3.74
CA PRO A 4 -8.26 -15.10 2.42
C PRO A 4 -6.77 -15.48 2.48
N GLU A 5 -6.23 -15.86 1.33
CA GLU A 5 -4.79 -16.08 1.13
C GLU A 5 -4.29 -15.17 0.02
N ILE A 6 -3.03 -14.75 0.09
CA ILE A 6 -2.42 -13.86 -0.90
C ILE A 6 -2.25 -14.65 -2.20
N THR A 7 -2.76 -14.11 -3.32
CA THR A 7 -2.54 -14.66 -4.67
C THR A 7 -1.50 -13.86 -5.46
N GLU A 8 -1.30 -12.60 -5.08
CA GLU A 8 -0.32 -11.69 -5.67
C GLU A 8 0.10 -10.66 -4.62
N LEU A 9 1.38 -10.31 -4.60
CA LEU A 9 1.95 -9.25 -3.79
C LEU A 9 2.81 -8.36 -4.68
N CYS A 10 2.61 -7.05 -4.57
CA CYS A 10 3.42 -6.05 -5.26
C CYS A 10 3.93 -5.01 -4.25
N MET A 11 5.24 -4.77 -4.26
CA MET A 11 5.89 -3.70 -3.50
C MET A 11 6.56 -2.76 -4.49
N LEU A 12 6.13 -1.50 -4.51
CA LEU A 12 6.76 -0.41 -5.24
C LEU A 12 7.39 0.55 -4.24
N ALA A 13 8.70 0.67 -4.29
CA ALA A 13 9.45 1.51 -3.36
C ALA A 13 10.09 2.70 -4.10
N CYS A 14 9.75 3.91 -3.65
CA CYS A 14 10.41 5.15 -4.02
C CYS A 14 10.99 5.81 -2.76
N SER A 15 12.06 6.61 -2.91
CA SER A 15 12.59 7.38 -1.80
C SER A 15 11.71 8.60 -1.55
N ARG A 16 11.65 9.06 -0.28
CA ARG A 16 10.98 10.33 0.06
C ARG A 16 11.50 11.49 -0.77
N PHE A 17 12.81 11.57 -0.95
CA PHE A 17 13.44 12.57 -1.81
C PHE A 17 12.93 12.48 -3.25
N GLY A 18 12.81 11.27 -3.81
CA GLY A 18 12.27 11.04 -5.15
C GLY A 18 10.81 11.51 -5.25
N LEU A 19 9.99 11.20 -4.24
CA LEU A 19 8.58 11.59 -4.23
C LEU A 19 8.37 13.10 -4.07
N GLU A 20 9.14 13.77 -3.20
CA GLU A 20 9.02 15.21 -2.95
C GLU A 20 9.55 16.08 -4.10
N ASN A 21 10.49 15.58 -4.90
CA ASN A 21 11.13 16.33 -5.98
C ASN A 21 10.64 15.94 -7.39
N ALA A 22 9.77 14.94 -7.51
CA ALA A 22 9.23 14.56 -8.81
C ALA A 22 8.20 15.59 -9.30
N THR A 23 8.31 15.97 -10.56
CA THR A 23 7.27 16.76 -11.27
C THR A 23 6.10 15.89 -11.70
N ASP A 24 6.35 14.59 -11.88
CA ASP A 24 5.43 13.56 -12.34
C ASP A 24 5.63 12.29 -11.49
N GLU A 25 5.42 11.10 -12.04
CA GLU A 25 5.74 9.84 -11.37
C GLU A 25 7.25 9.72 -11.08
N PRO A 26 7.67 9.32 -9.85
CA PRO A 26 9.08 9.16 -9.52
C PRO A 26 9.79 8.18 -10.48
N ARG A 27 10.88 8.62 -11.12
CA ARG A 27 11.59 7.77 -12.10
C ARG A 27 12.40 6.64 -11.45
N VAL A 28 12.93 6.85 -10.25
CA VAL A 28 13.81 5.90 -9.56
C VAL A 28 12.99 5.10 -8.55
N GLU A 29 12.70 3.86 -8.91
CA GLU A 29 11.86 2.96 -8.12
C GLU A 29 12.45 1.54 -8.10
N ASN A 30 12.25 0.84 -6.99
CA ASN A 30 12.49 -0.59 -6.88
C ASN A 30 11.14 -1.32 -6.83
N LYS A 31 11.01 -2.42 -7.57
CA LYS A 31 9.76 -3.20 -7.66
C LYS A 31 9.99 -4.67 -7.35
N LEU A 32 9.14 -5.24 -6.51
CA LEU A 32 9.03 -6.67 -6.27
C LEU A 32 7.57 -7.10 -6.53
N THR A 33 7.37 -8.05 -7.44
CA THR A 33 6.05 -8.63 -7.73
C THR A 33 6.15 -10.15 -7.67
N LEU A 34 5.28 -10.77 -6.87
CA LEU A 34 5.24 -12.21 -6.65
C LEU A 34 3.79 -12.70 -6.82
N CYS A 35 3.59 -13.75 -7.60
CA CYS A 35 2.32 -14.47 -7.67
C CYS A 35 2.41 -15.73 -6.81
N PHE A 36 1.29 -16.11 -6.19
CA PHE A 36 1.22 -17.25 -5.31
C PHE A 36 0.07 -18.17 -5.68
N ASN A 37 0.31 -19.48 -5.63
CA ASN A 37 -0.75 -20.47 -5.71
C ASN A 37 -1.35 -20.68 -4.30
N PRO A 38 -2.55 -20.17 -4.00
CA PRO A 38 -3.13 -20.31 -2.67
C PRO A 38 -3.53 -21.77 -2.42
N THR A 39 -3.51 -22.19 -1.16
CA THR A 39 -3.99 -23.51 -0.76
C THR A 39 -5.52 -23.57 -0.70
N ARG A 40 -6.16 -22.40 -0.60
CA ARG A 40 -7.62 -22.26 -0.60
C ARG A 40 -8.18 -21.91 -1.97
N THR A 41 -9.42 -22.33 -2.20
CA THR A 41 -10.17 -21.95 -3.39
C THR A 41 -10.35 -20.44 -3.49
N ILE A 42 -9.96 -19.87 -4.62
CA ILE A 42 -10.18 -18.47 -4.94
C ILE A 42 -11.67 -18.28 -5.25
N SER A 43 -12.32 -17.33 -4.56
CA SER A 43 -13.73 -17.04 -4.83
C SER A 43 -13.92 -16.54 -6.27
N SER A 44 -15.07 -16.85 -6.88
CA SER A 44 -15.38 -16.42 -8.25
C SER A 44 -15.31 -14.90 -8.44
N ILE A 45 -15.73 -14.13 -7.43
CA ILE A 45 -15.67 -12.66 -7.43
C ILE A 45 -14.22 -12.19 -7.42
N ALA A 46 -13.39 -12.70 -6.49
CA ALA A 46 -11.97 -12.34 -6.42
C ALA A 46 -11.25 -12.68 -7.73
N SER A 47 -11.50 -13.88 -8.27
CA SER A 47 -10.93 -14.32 -9.54
C SER A 47 -11.33 -13.45 -10.73
N LYS A 48 -12.60 -13.03 -10.78
CA LYS A 48 -13.09 -12.12 -11.83
C LYS A 48 -12.44 -10.74 -11.75
N ILE A 49 -12.21 -10.21 -10.55
CA ILE A 49 -11.63 -8.88 -10.34
C ILE A 49 -10.13 -8.89 -10.64
N SER A 50 -9.39 -9.88 -10.12
CA SER A 50 -7.93 -9.94 -10.28
C SER A 50 -7.46 -10.59 -11.58
N GLY A 51 -8.31 -11.38 -12.23
CA GLY A 51 -7.90 -12.24 -13.35
C GLY A 51 -7.08 -13.46 -12.91
N LEU A 52 -6.87 -13.66 -11.61
CA LEU A 52 -6.11 -14.79 -11.08
C LEU A 52 -7.04 -15.95 -10.73
N ASN A 53 -6.64 -17.17 -11.07
CA ASN A 53 -7.37 -18.39 -10.76
C ASN A 53 -6.39 -19.56 -10.58
N SER A 54 -6.92 -20.71 -10.16
CA SER A 54 -6.09 -21.91 -9.98
C SER A 54 -5.38 -22.34 -11.27
N ASP A 55 -5.97 -22.12 -12.45
CA ASP A 55 -5.41 -22.55 -13.74
C ASP A 55 -4.20 -21.72 -14.18
N ASN A 56 -4.15 -20.42 -13.86
CA ASN A 56 -2.98 -19.58 -14.19
C ASN A 56 -1.97 -19.46 -13.04
N LEU A 57 -2.35 -19.85 -11.82
CA LEU A 57 -1.45 -19.88 -10.67
C LEU A 57 -0.85 -21.25 -10.38
N PHE A 58 -1.29 -22.35 -11.02
CA PHE A 58 -0.86 -23.71 -10.61
C PHE A 58 0.65 -23.97 -10.62
N HIS A 59 1.41 -23.25 -11.44
CA HIS A 59 2.88 -23.33 -11.51
C HIS A 59 3.60 -22.40 -10.52
N GLN A 60 2.88 -21.54 -9.82
CA GLN A 60 3.43 -20.67 -8.79
C GLN A 60 3.60 -21.43 -7.48
N LYS A 61 4.56 -20.97 -6.68
CA LYS A 61 4.73 -21.39 -5.29
C LYS A 61 3.60 -20.83 -4.43
N ASP A 62 3.31 -21.47 -3.32
CA ASP A 62 2.52 -20.88 -2.24
C ASP A 62 3.31 -19.77 -1.53
N PHE A 63 2.64 -19.01 -0.64
CA PHE A 63 3.32 -18.06 0.22
C PHE A 63 4.15 -18.82 1.25
N ASP A 64 5.43 -19.02 0.97
CA ASP A 64 6.35 -19.83 1.78
C ASP A 64 7.41 -18.98 2.50
N SER A 65 8.25 -19.64 3.29
CA SER A 65 9.33 -18.96 4.04
C SER A 65 10.33 -18.22 3.13
N SER A 66 10.51 -18.66 1.87
CA SER A 66 11.41 -18.03 0.92
C SER A 66 10.83 -16.74 0.35
N ALA A 67 9.50 -16.66 0.20
CA ALA A 67 8.81 -15.42 -0.15
C ALA A 67 9.04 -14.33 0.91
N VAL A 68 8.99 -14.71 2.19
CA VAL A 68 9.29 -13.79 3.30
C VAL A 68 10.76 -13.35 3.28
N ASP A 69 11.69 -14.26 3.00
CA ASP A 69 13.11 -13.91 2.87
C ASP A 69 13.37 -12.96 1.69
N LEU A 70 12.68 -13.14 0.56
CA LEU A 70 12.73 -12.22 -0.58
C LEU A 70 12.23 -10.82 -0.20
N ILE A 71 11.12 -10.73 0.53
CA ILE A 71 10.60 -9.45 1.04
C ILE A 71 11.64 -8.81 1.97
N GLN A 72 12.20 -9.55 2.92
CA GLN A 72 13.21 -9.02 3.85
C GLN A 72 14.46 -8.51 3.12
N LEU A 73 14.94 -9.26 2.12
CA LEU A 73 16.08 -8.83 1.29
C LEU A 73 15.75 -7.59 0.46
N PHE A 74 14.53 -7.47 -0.05
CA PHE A 74 14.07 -6.26 -0.74
C PHE A 74 14.09 -5.05 0.20
N LEU A 75 13.56 -5.18 1.42
CA LEU A 75 13.55 -4.12 2.43
C LEU A 75 14.96 -3.67 2.84
N ASN A 76 15.89 -4.62 2.97
CA ASN A 76 17.28 -4.33 3.33
C ASN A 76 18.02 -3.48 2.28
N ARG A 77 17.48 -3.36 1.06
CA ARG A 77 18.05 -2.54 -0.03
C ARG A 77 17.52 -1.10 -0.03
N LEU A 78 16.50 -0.79 0.78
CA LEU A 78 15.87 0.51 0.84
C LEU A 78 16.52 1.41 1.88
N ASP A 79 16.43 2.72 1.65
CA ASP A 79 16.84 3.73 2.62
C ASP A 79 15.87 3.72 3.82
N SER A 80 16.44 3.63 5.02
CA SER A 80 15.67 3.64 6.27
C SER A 80 15.36 5.09 6.73
N PRO A 81 14.24 5.32 7.43
CA PRO A 81 13.21 4.35 7.82
C PRO A 81 12.28 3.97 6.66
N VAL A 82 11.82 2.71 6.64
CA VAL A 82 10.88 2.21 5.63
C VAL A 82 9.44 2.22 6.15
N CYS A 83 8.51 2.72 5.33
CA CYS A 83 7.09 2.76 5.63
C CYS A 83 6.28 2.05 4.52
N PHE A 84 5.48 1.05 4.89
CA PHE A 84 4.47 0.47 4.02
C PHE A 84 3.26 1.38 3.89
N VAL A 85 2.80 1.54 2.66
CA VAL A 85 1.67 2.39 2.30
C VAL A 85 0.69 1.53 1.51
N ALA A 86 -0.54 1.37 2.01
CA ALA A 86 -1.59 0.61 1.32
C ALA A 86 -2.94 1.31 1.48
N HIS A 87 -3.88 1.04 0.56
CA HIS A 87 -5.22 1.61 0.60
C HIS A 87 -6.16 0.70 1.38
N ASN A 88 -6.72 1.19 2.49
CA ASN A 88 -7.44 0.36 3.46
C ASN A 88 -6.55 -0.74 4.07
N GLY A 89 -5.24 -0.51 4.10
CA GLY A 89 -4.22 -1.47 4.52
C GLY A 89 -4.39 -1.91 5.98
N LEU A 90 -4.81 -1.02 6.88
CA LEU A 90 -5.01 -1.36 8.30
C LEU A 90 -6.13 -2.39 8.49
N ARG A 91 -7.06 -2.50 7.53
CA ARG A 91 -8.19 -3.43 7.59
C ARG A 91 -8.07 -4.60 6.61
N PHE A 92 -7.04 -4.62 5.77
CA PHE A 92 -6.88 -5.63 4.73
C PHE A 92 -5.43 -6.08 4.56
N ASP A 93 -4.61 -5.31 3.84
CA ASP A 93 -3.27 -5.74 3.40
C ASP A 93 -2.35 -6.07 4.56
N PHE A 94 -2.29 -5.22 5.60
CA PHE A 94 -1.34 -5.40 6.70
C PHE A 94 -1.72 -6.58 7.62
N PRO A 95 -2.98 -6.72 8.10
CA PRO A 95 -3.46 -7.94 8.73
C PRO A 95 -3.17 -9.22 7.96
N LEU A 96 -3.45 -9.22 6.65
CA LEU A 96 -3.31 -10.40 5.80
C LEU A 96 -1.84 -10.78 5.62
N LEU A 97 -0.98 -9.80 5.31
CA LEU A 97 0.46 -10.01 5.19
C LEU A 97 1.06 -10.51 6.52
N ARG A 98 0.65 -9.91 7.65
CA ARG A 98 1.10 -10.34 8.97
C ARG A 98 0.71 -11.79 9.25
N ALA A 99 -0.55 -12.16 9.01
CA ALA A 99 -1.03 -13.52 9.22
C ALA A 99 -0.27 -14.56 8.36
N GLN A 100 0.02 -14.23 7.09
CA GLN A 100 0.80 -15.08 6.18
C GLN A 100 2.27 -15.21 6.60
N ILE A 101 2.89 -14.14 7.10
CA ILE A 101 4.25 -14.20 7.64
C ILE A 101 4.28 -15.07 8.90
N MET A 102 3.31 -14.90 9.80
CA MET A 102 3.22 -15.67 11.05
C MET A 102 3.01 -17.17 10.79
N SER A 103 2.24 -17.54 9.74
CA SER A 103 2.00 -18.94 9.40
C SER A 103 3.26 -19.67 8.93
N VAL A 104 4.26 -18.96 8.37
CA VAL A 104 5.47 -19.58 7.80
C VAL A 104 6.78 -19.27 8.54
N LYS A 105 6.85 -18.19 9.33
CA LYS A 105 8.04 -17.81 10.14
C LYS A 105 7.77 -17.81 11.65
N GLY A 106 6.52 -17.95 12.09
CA GLY A 106 6.12 -17.91 13.51
C GLY A 106 5.74 -16.51 14.00
N ASN A 107 5.07 -16.48 15.16
CA ASN A 107 4.41 -15.27 15.71
C ASN A 107 5.36 -14.11 16.01
N ASP A 108 6.60 -14.43 16.39
CA ASP A 108 7.60 -13.45 16.82
C ASP A 108 8.37 -12.83 15.65
N TYR A 109 8.21 -13.37 14.43
CA TYR A 109 8.91 -12.85 13.27
C TYR A 109 8.38 -11.46 12.90
N LYS A 110 9.32 -10.53 12.66
CA LYS A 110 9.03 -9.16 12.22
C LYS A 110 9.90 -8.85 11.02
N LEU A 111 9.29 -8.20 10.03
CA LEU A 111 10.05 -7.54 8.98
C LEU A 111 10.72 -6.29 9.58
N ASN A 112 11.99 -6.10 9.26
CA ASN A 112 12.77 -4.95 9.69
C ASN A 112 13.37 -4.22 8.47
N ASP A 113 13.73 -2.95 8.65
CA ASP A 113 14.50 -2.20 7.66
C ASP A 113 16.01 -2.49 7.76
N SER A 114 16.80 -1.81 6.93
CA SER A 114 18.26 -1.98 6.87
C SER A 114 19.00 -1.57 8.16
N THR A 115 18.33 -0.85 9.07
CA THR A 115 18.85 -0.48 10.40
C THR A 115 18.37 -1.43 11.50
N ASN A 116 17.69 -2.52 11.15
CA ASN A 116 17.04 -3.46 12.06
C ASN A 116 15.89 -2.83 12.88
N ALA A 117 15.31 -1.72 12.41
CA ALA A 117 14.12 -1.14 13.00
C ALA A 117 12.85 -1.79 12.42
N PRO A 118 11.75 -1.92 13.19
CA PRO A 118 10.50 -2.49 12.68
C PRO A 118 9.90 -1.65 11.56
N ILE A 119 9.39 -2.31 10.52
CA ILE A 119 8.69 -1.63 9.41
C ILE A 119 7.46 -0.89 9.94
N ILE A 120 7.35 0.38 9.56
CA ILE A 120 6.20 1.24 9.86
C ILE A 120 5.16 1.06 8.75
N CYS A 121 3.89 1.32 9.03
CA CYS A 121 2.83 1.29 8.04
C CYS A 121 1.83 2.44 8.22
N THR A 122 1.25 2.89 7.10
CA THR A 122 0.20 3.91 7.06
C THR A 122 -0.87 3.58 6.02
N ASP A 123 -2.07 4.11 6.22
CA ASP A 123 -3.25 3.80 5.41
C ASP A 123 -3.69 5.01 4.61
N THR A 124 -3.67 4.87 3.28
CA THR A 124 -4.03 5.97 2.38
C THR A 124 -5.52 6.29 2.40
N LEU A 125 -6.40 5.38 2.87
CA LEU A 125 -7.84 5.64 2.96
C LEU A 125 -8.12 6.80 3.92
N HIS A 126 -7.40 6.86 5.05
CA HIS A 126 -7.54 7.96 6.01
C HIS A 126 -6.95 9.26 5.45
N LEU A 127 -5.76 9.15 4.82
CA LEU A 127 -5.11 10.28 4.15
C LEU A 127 -6.02 10.92 3.11
N PHE A 128 -6.59 10.14 2.19
CA PHE A 128 -7.41 10.69 1.11
C PHE A 128 -8.75 11.25 1.60
N ARG A 129 -9.32 10.74 2.70
CA ARG A 129 -10.51 11.34 3.34
C ARG A 129 -10.22 12.73 3.90
N GLU A 130 -9.06 12.89 4.55
CA GLU A 130 -8.62 14.18 5.06
C GLU A 130 -8.28 15.15 3.92
N PHE A 131 -7.54 14.70 2.91
CA PHE A 131 -7.23 15.50 1.73
C PHE A 131 -8.48 15.96 0.97
N ALA A 132 -9.47 15.09 0.81
CA ALA A 132 -10.75 15.47 0.19
C ALA A 132 -11.44 16.61 0.96
N SER A 133 -11.37 16.61 2.29
CA SER A 133 -11.91 17.69 3.12
C SER A 133 -11.14 19.02 2.98
N HIS A 134 -9.89 18.98 2.52
CA HIS A 134 -9.09 20.17 2.21
C HIS A 134 -9.28 20.67 0.76
N LEU A 135 -9.63 19.78 -0.17
CA LEU A 135 -9.95 20.13 -1.55
C LEU A 135 -11.38 20.64 -1.71
N ALA A 136 -12.30 20.20 -0.84
CA ALA A 136 -13.59 20.85 -0.65
C ALA A 136 -13.34 22.19 0.06
N GLY A 137 -13.25 23.29 -0.72
CA GLY A 137 -13.15 24.63 -0.15
C GLY A 137 -14.32 24.94 0.80
N PRO A 138 -14.26 26.04 1.59
CA PRO A 138 -15.30 26.36 2.59
C PRO A 138 -16.70 26.60 2.01
N ASN A 139 -16.86 26.61 0.69
CA ASN A 139 -18.15 26.67 -0.01
C ASN A 139 -18.13 25.65 -1.16
N SER A 140 -18.65 24.45 -0.92
CA SER A 140 -19.06 23.58 -2.02
C SER A 140 -20.40 22.95 -1.66
N ASP A 141 -21.45 23.75 -1.79
CA ASP A 141 -22.79 23.24 -2.06
C ASP A 141 -22.79 22.69 -3.50
N ASP A 142 -22.21 21.50 -3.70
CA ASP A 142 -22.28 20.82 -4.99
C ASP A 142 -22.91 19.43 -4.82
N SER A 143 -24.24 19.46 -4.78
CA SER A 143 -25.06 18.30 -5.10
C SER A 143 -25.13 18.19 -6.63
N GLY A 144 -24.22 17.44 -7.25
CA GLY A 144 -24.17 17.42 -8.71
C GLY A 144 -23.38 16.28 -9.33
N PHE A 145 -23.95 15.09 -9.35
CA PHE A 145 -23.58 14.08 -10.34
C PHE A 145 -23.81 14.66 -11.74
N VAL A 146 -22.74 14.90 -12.50
CA VAL A 146 -22.82 15.21 -13.93
C VAL A 146 -21.84 14.33 -14.69
N SER A 147 -22.38 13.26 -15.28
CA SER A 147 -21.79 12.63 -16.46
C SER A 147 -21.76 13.65 -17.60
N THR A 148 -20.60 13.85 -18.22
CA THR A 148 -20.55 14.30 -19.63
C THR A 148 -19.24 13.87 -20.27
N ASP A 149 -19.39 13.26 -21.44
CA ASP A 149 -18.36 12.87 -22.39
C ASP A 149 -17.47 14.03 -22.85
N ASP A 150 -16.26 13.65 -23.28
CA ASP A 150 -15.26 14.35 -24.09
C ASP A 150 -15.57 15.79 -24.54
N GLN A 151 -14.72 16.74 -24.10
CA GLN A 151 -14.10 17.74 -24.99
C GLN A 151 -12.82 18.36 -24.40
N LEU A 152 -11.81 18.39 -25.25
CA LEU A 152 -10.47 18.94 -25.07
C LEU A 152 -10.53 20.44 -24.69
N SER A 153 -9.97 20.84 -23.54
CA SER A 153 -9.63 22.24 -23.27
C SER A 153 -8.39 22.38 -22.38
N ASN A 154 -7.57 23.39 -22.71
CA ASN A 154 -6.17 23.59 -22.31
C ASN A 154 -5.91 23.71 -20.79
N PRO A 155 -4.72 23.33 -20.30
CA PRO A 155 -4.41 23.40 -18.87
C PRO A 155 -4.16 24.85 -18.41
N VAL A 156 -4.82 25.21 -17.30
CA VAL A 156 -4.58 26.45 -16.53
C VAL A 156 -3.35 26.24 -15.62
N PRO A 157 -2.45 27.23 -15.44
CA PRO A 157 -1.27 27.04 -14.59
C PRO A 157 -1.66 26.98 -13.11
N ILE A 158 -1.18 25.97 -12.40
CA ILE A 158 -1.33 25.82 -10.95
C ILE A 158 -0.42 26.85 -10.28
N SER A 159 -0.98 27.74 -9.47
CA SER A 159 -0.21 28.68 -8.66
C SER A 159 0.46 27.94 -7.49
N HIS A 160 1.79 28.04 -7.42
CA HIS A 160 2.57 27.50 -6.30
C HIS A 160 2.38 28.36 -5.05
N SER A 161 1.52 27.92 -4.13
CA SER A 161 1.48 28.43 -2.76
C SER A 161 2.54 27.73 -1.91
N SER A 162 3.28 28.52 -1.12
CA SER A 162 4.34 28.02 -0.23
C SER A 162 3.77 27.13 0.90
N PRO A 163 4.58 26.23 1.50
CA PRO A 163 4.11 25.32 2.52
C PRO A 163 3.65 26.06 3.78
N ILE A 164 2.40 25.84 4.19
CA ILE A 164 1.90 26.24 5.51
C ILE A 164 2.49 25.26 6.53
N LYS A 165 3.14 25.77 7.57
CA LYS A 165 3.60 24.97 8.72
C LYS A 165 2.40 24.33 9.41
N LEU A 166 2.25 23.01 9.27
CA LEU A 166 1.26 22.24 10.00
C LEU A 166 1.66 22.19 11.49
N SER A 167 0.77 22.65 12.36
CA SER A 167 0.93 22.55 13.81
C SER A 167 0.91 21.08 14.24
N THR A 168 1.88 20.68 15.05
CA THR A 168 2.03 19.35 15.65
C THR A 168 0.77 18.92 16.43
N THR A 169 -0.14 18.24 15.74
CA THR A 169 -1.15 17.37 16.34
C THR A 169 -0.61 15.95 16.37
N THR A 170 -0.78 15.32 17.53
CA THR A 170 -0.25 14.03 18.00
C THR A 170 -0.21 12.88 16.97
N ASN A 171 0.88 12.11 16.99
CA ASN A 171 1.14 10.86 16.24
C ASN A 171 0.02 9.81 16.38
N LYS A 172 -1.11 9.96 15.68
CA LYS A 172 -2.22 8.99 15.69
C LYS A 172 -2.33 8.15 14.40
N HIS A 173 -1.44 8.37 13.42
CA HIS A 173 -1.60 7.81 12.06
C HIS A 173 -0.44 6.92 11.59
N SER A 174 0.49 6.60 12.48
CA SER A 174 1.65 5.74 12.20
C SER A 174 1.62 4.55 13.16
N PHE A 175 1.65 3.34 12.62
CA PHE A 175 1.67 2.08 13.37
C PHE A 175 2.87 1.25 12.93
N HIS A 176 3.42 0.39 13.79
CA HIS A 176 4.32 -0.64 13.31
C HIS A 176 3.50 -1.80 12.74
N LEU A 177 4.01 -2.45 11.69
CA LEU A 177 3.36 -3.63 11.14
C LEU A 177 3.17 -4.75 12.20
N GLY A 178 4.03 -4.76 13.22
CA GLY A 178 3.93 -5.67 14.36
C GLY A 178 2.87 -5.33 15.40
N ASP A 179 2.30 -4.13 15.36
CA ASP A 179 1.26 -3.65 16.30
C ASP A 179 -0.15 -3.86 15.74
N ILE A 180 -0.25 -4.28 14.46
CA ILE A 180 -1.51 -4.59 13.81
C ILE A 180 -1.90 -5.98 14.30
N HIS A 181 -2.85 -5.99 15.25
CA HIS A 181 -3.37 -7.11 16.06
C HIS A 181 -2.78 -7.22 17.47
N GLU A 182 -3.28 -6.36 18.36
CA GLU A 182 -4.09 -6.82 19.51
C GLU A 182 -5.57 -6.50 19.25
#